data_AF-A0A529P5U7-F1
#
_entry.id   AF-A0A529P5U7-F1
#
_cell.length_a   1.000
_cell.length_b   1.000
_cell.length_c   1.000
_cell.angle_alpha   90.00
_cell.angle_beta   90.00
_cell.angle_gamma   90.00
#
_symmetry.space_group_name_H-M   'P 1'
#
loop_
_entity.id
_entity.type
_entity.pdbx_description
1 polymer ?
#
loop_
_entity_poly.entity_id
_entity_poly.type
_entity_poly.pdbx_seq_one_letter_code
_entity_poly.pdbx_strand_id
1 'polypeptide(L)'
;VLVTALFIDGASVFAALGVGLAVWLVCGALTDLAVKSGIGNVAPAVALSRFAGLPRSVFGTALAHLGLGLTLLGIVGTMSFGTEKILTMRAGDTVELSGHRLRFEGLYPAQGPNYSEDRGRFLFIGADGNAKGEISSAKRFYPVRQMTTTESGIRTVWFSQLYLSLGDEGNDGSVVVRLWWKPLVTLIWGGALVMMAGAAMSLLDRRLRVGAPSRRRKPADAAPAASAP
;
A
#
# COMPACT_ATOMS: atom_id res chain seq x y z
N VAL A 1 -24.00 -18.36 -15.07
CA VAL A 1 -23.84 -16.93 -14.67
C VAL A 1 -22.38 -16.54 -14.55
N LEU A 2 -21.58 -17.16 -13.65
CA LEU A 2 -20.16 -16.81 -13.51
C LEU A 2 -19.30 -17.20 -14.74
N VAL A 3 -19.53 -18.40 -15.29
CA VAL A 3 -18.88 -18.87 -16.53
C VAL A 3 -19.26 -17.99 -17.73
N THR A 4 -20.53 -17.62 -17.84
CA THR A 4 -21.03 -16.76 -18.93
C THR A 4 -20.53 -15.31 -18.81
N ALA A 5 -20.35 -14.78 -17.60
CA ALA A 5 -19.75 -13.46 -17.37
C ALA A 5 -18.25 -13.42 -17.72
N LEU A 6 -17.55 -14.55 -17.55
CA LEU A 6 -16.14 -14.71 -17.87
C LEU A 6 -15.84 -14.55 -19.37
N PHE A 7 -16.80 -14.89 -20.23
CA PHE A 7 -16.71 -14.72 -21.69
C PHE A 7 -17.13 -13.33 -22.18
N ILE A 8 -17.73 -12.49 -21.32
CA ILE A 8 -18.18 -11.12 -21.67
C ILE A 8 -17.18 -10.09 -21.15
N ASP A 9 -16.76 -10.22 -19.89
CA ASP A 9 -15.77 -9.34 -19.26
C ASP A 9 -14.97 -10.09 -18.18
N GLY A 10 -13.99 -10.88 -18.64
CA GLY A 10 -13.12 -11.66 -17.76
C GLY A 10 -12.36 -10.80 -16.76
N ALA A 11 -11.98 -9.57 -17.12
CA ALA A 11 -11.25 -8.66 -16.25
C ALA A 11 -12.09 -8.28 -15.02
N SER A 12 -13.37 -7.97 -15.21
CA SER A 12 -14.31 -7.68 -14.12
C SER A 12 -14.54 -8.87 -13.19
N VAL A 13 -14.59 -10.10 -13.73
CA VAL A 13 -14.75 -11.31 -12.91
C VAL A 13 -13.53 -11.55 -12.04
N PHE A 14 -12.32 -11.46 -12.60
CA PHE A 14 -11.08 -11.61 -11.83
C PHE A 14 -10.91 -10.49 -10.80
N ALA A 15 -11.32 -9.27 -11.11
CA ALA A 15 -11.35 -8.17 -10.17
C ALA A 15 -12.29 -8.46 -8.99
N ALA A 16 -13.52 -8.90 -9.26
CA ALA A 16 -14.49 -9.24 -8.22
C ALA A 16 -14.02 -10.40 -7.32
N LEU A 17 -13.44 -11.45 -7.91
CA LEU A 17 -12.85 -12.57 -7.17
C LEU A 17 -11.67 -12.11 -6.30
N GLY A 18 -10.78 -11.27 -6.85
CA GLY A 18 -9.64 -10.72 -6.13
C GLY A 18 -10.07 -9.84 -4.95
N VAL A 19 -11.06 -8.97 -5.14
CA VAL A 19 -11.65 -8.16 -4.06
C VAL A 19 -12.32 -9.06 -3.02
N GLY A 20 -13.10 -10.06 -3.45
CA GLY A 20 -13.76 -11.02 -2.55
C GLY A 20 -12.76 -11.77 -1.68
N LEU A 21 -11.66 -12.24 -2.26
CA LEU A 21 -10.59 -12.92 -1.53
C LEU A 21 -9.88 -11.99 -0.54
N ALA A 22 -9.61 -10.74 -0.95
CA ALA A 22 -9.02 -9.73 -0.08
C ALA A 22 -9.90 -9.42 1.14
N VAL A 23 -11.20 -9.23 0.91
CA VAL A 23 -12.19 -9.01 1.99
C VAL A 23 -12.29 -10.25 2.88
N TRP A 24 -12.31 -11.45 2.30
CA TRP A 24 -12.32 -12.70 3.07
C TRP A 24 -11.10 -12.84 3.99
N LEU A 25 -9.90 -12.48 3.52
CA LEU A 25 -8.68 -12.48 4.34
C LEU A 25 -8.79 -11.49 5.52
N VAL A 26 -9.25 -10.26 5.27
CA VAL A 26 -9.41 -9.24 6.30
C VAL A 26 -10.47 -9.65 7.32
N CYS A 27 -11.67 -10.01 6.85
CA CYS A 27 -12.77 -10.43 7.71
C CYS A 27 -12.45 -11.73 8.45
N GLY A 28 -11.77 -12.67 7.81
CA GLY A 28 -11.31 -13.92 8.43
C GLY A 28 -10.35 -13.66 9.58
N ALA A 29 -9.37 -12.77 9.40
CA ALA A 29 -8.44 -12.36 10.44
C ALA A 29 -9.15 -11.72 11.65
N LEU A 30 -10.12 -10.84 11.40
CA LEU A 30 -10.91 -10.19 12.44
C LEU A 30 -11.85 -11.18 13.16
N THR A 31 -12.46 -12.09 12.41
CA THR A 31 -13.36 -13.13 12.94
C THR A 31 -12.61 -14.10 13.83
N ASP A 32 -11.42 -14.55 13.42
CA ASP A 32 -10.57 -15.43 14.24
C ASP A 32 -10.28 -14.78 15.60
N LEU A 33 -9.96 -13.49 15.61
CA LEU A 33 -9.70 -12.74 16.83
C LEU A 33 -10.96 -12.58 17.70
N ALA A 34 -12.11 -12.30 17.08
CA ALA A 34 -13.39 -12.17 17.77
C ALA A 34 -13.85 -13.49 18.41
N VAL A 35 -13.74 -14.61 17.67
CA VAL A 35 -14.09 -15.95 18.14
C VAL A 35 -13.18 -16.37 19.31
N LYS A 36 -11.86 -16.19 19.19
CA LYS A 36 -10.91 -16.51 20.26
C LYS A 36 -11.12 -15.66 21.52
N SER A 37 -11.62 -14.44 21.36
CA SER A 37 -11.98 -13.54 22.47
C SER A 37 -13.35 -13.85 23.06
N GLY A 38 -14.20 -14.62 22.38
CA GLY A 38 -15.56 -14.94 22.80
C GLY A 38 -16.57 -13.80 22.55
N ILE A 39 -16.25 -12.83 21.68
CA ILE A 39 -17.17 -11.76 21.30
C ILE A 39 -18.47 -12.39 20.75
N GLY A 40 -19.62 -11.99 21.30
CA GLY A 40 -20.94 -12.52 20.94
C GLY A 40 -21.40 -13.75 21.74
N ASN A 41 -20.49 -14.44 22.44
CA ASN A 41 -20.81 -15.64 23.23
C ASN A 41 -20.69 -15.45 24.75
N VAL A 42 -19.95 -14.43 25.20
CA VAL A 42 -19.80 -14.09 26.63
C VAL A 42 -20.09 -12.62 26.90
N ALA A 43 -20.25 -12.26 28.17
CA ALA A 43 -20.41 -10.88 28.58
C ALA A 43 -19.25 -10.00 28.06
N PRO A 44 -19.51 -8.76 27.59
CA PRO A 44 -18.50 -7.91 26.94
C PRO A 44 -17.22 -7.68 27.77
N ALA A 45 -17.35 -7.54 29.09
CA ALA A 45 -16.22 -7.39 30.00
C ALA A 45 -15.30 -8.63 30.00
N VAL A 46 -15.89 -9.83 29.91
CA VAL A 46 -15.15 -11.10 29.83
C VAL A 46 -14.52 -11.27 28.45
N ALA A 47 -15.20 -10.84 27.39
CA ALA A 47 -14.63 -10.88 26.04
C ALA A 47 -13.41 -9.95 25.92
N LEU A 48 -13.47 -8.76 26.52
CA LEU A 48 -12.37 -7.80 26.51
C LEU A 48 -11.17 -8.29 27.33
N SER A 49 -11.41 -8.91 28.49
CA SER A 49 -10.33 -9.49 29.29
C SER A 49 -9.66 -10.67 28.59
N ARG A 50 -10.44 -11.51 27.89
CA ARG A 50 -9.91 -12.59 27.04
C ARG A 50 -9.10 -12.05 25.87
N PHE A 51 -9.61 -11.05 25.16
CA PHE A 51 -8.91 -10.39 24.06
C PHE A 51 -7.54 -9.88 24.51
N ALA A 52 -7.48 -9.12 25.60
CA ALA A 52 -6.22 -8.60 26.15
C ALA A 52 -5.26 -9.70 26.63
N GLY A 53 -5.79 -10.87 27.01
CA GLY A 53 -5.03 -12.04 27.44
C GLY A 53 -4.55 -12.96 26.31
N LEU A 54 -4.90 -12.69 25.04
CA LEU A 54 -4.50 -13.56 23.93
C LEU A 54 -2.98 -13.56 23.71
N PRO A 55 -2.39 -14.70 23.30
CA PRO A 55 -0.98 -14.77 22.95
C PRO A 55 -0.61 -13.80 21.82
N ARG A 56 0.62 -13.27 21.85
CA ARG A 56 1.11 -12.34 20.82
C ARG A 56 1.15 -12.99 19.45
N SER A 57 1.37 -14.30 19.38
CA SER A 57 1.30 -15.06 18.13
C SER A 57 -0.08 -14.99 17.46
N VAL A 58 -1.17 -14.96 18.24
CA VAL A 58 -2.54 -14.84 17.70
C VAL A 58 -2.75 -13.49 17.02
N PHE A 59 -2.33 -12.41 17.68
CA PHE A 59 -2.34 -11.08 17.10
C PHE A 59 -1.40 -10.98 15.90
N GLY A 60 -0.22 -11.61 15.97
CA GLY A 60 0.73 -11.69 14.86
C GLY A 60 0.14 -12.36 13.62
N THR A 61 -0.54 -13.50 13.79
CA THR A 61 -1.26 -14.19 12.71
C THR A 61 -2.39 -13.34 12.14
N ALA A 62 -3.18 -12.69 13.00
CA ALA A 62 -4.27 -11.82 12.56
C ALA A 62 -3.75 -10.62 11.76
N LEU A 63 -2.71 -9.94 12.24
CA LEU A 63 -2.07 -8.83 11.52
C LEU A 63 -1.46 -9.29 10.19
N ALA A 64 -0.82 -10.47 10.15
CA ALA A 64 -0.29 -11.01 8.90
C ALA A 64 -1.37 -11.25 7.84
N HIS A 65 -2.50 -11.86 8.21
CA HIS A 65 -3.59 -12.10 7.26
C HIS A 65 -4.33 -10.80 6.88
N LEU A 66 -4.51 -9.88 7.83
CA LEU A 66 -5.09 -8.57 7.56
C LEU A 66 -4.21 -7.78 6.58
N GLY A 67 -2.90 -7.74 6.82
CA GLY A 67 -1.95 -7.07 5.93
C GLY A 67 -1.92 -7.69 4.53
N LEU A 68 -1.97 -9.03 4.44
CA LEU A 68 -2.07 -9.72 3.14
C LEU A 68 -3.35 -9.34 2.38
N GLY A 69 -4.49 -9.30 3.07
CA GLY A 69 -5.76 -8.87 2.50
C GLY A 69 -5.71 -7.42 2.00
N LEU A 70 -5.13 -6.49 2.77
CA LEU A 70 -4.93 -5.11 2.34
C LEU A 70 -4.02 -5.00 1.11
N THR A 71 -2.91 -5.74 1.10
CA THR A 71 -1.98 -5.75 -0.04
C THR A 71 -2.68 -6.29 -1.29
N LEU A 72 -3.41 -7.40 -1.18
CA LEU A 72 -4.17 -7.98 -2.29
C LEU A 72 -5.23 -7.00 -2.81
N LEU A 73 -5.96 -6.32 -1.91
CA LEU A 73 -6.95 -5.30 -2.29
C LEU A 73 -6.28 -4.15 -3.07
N GLY A 74 -5.11 -3.70 -2.63
CA GLY A 74 -4.33 -2.67 -3.31
C GLY A 74 -3.86 -3.09 -4.71
N ILE A 75 -3.38 -4.33 -4.86
CA ILE A 75 -2.96 -4.89 -6.16
C ILE A 75 -4.15 -4.95 -7.11
N VAL A 76 -5.25 -5.57 -6.69
CA VAL A 76 -6.46 -5.73 -7.51
C VAL A 76 -7.03 -4.37 -7.88
N GLY A 77 -7.07 -3.42 -6.94
CA GLY A 77 -7.55 -2.07 -7.19
C GLY A 77 -6.70 -1.30 -8.21
N THR A 78 -5.38 -1.43 -8.10
CA THR A 78 -4.42 -0.78 -9.01
C THR A 78 -4.50 -1.34 -10.42
N MET A 79 -4.67 -2.66 -10.56
CA MET A 79 -4.69 -3.34 -11.85
C MET A 79 -6.05 -3.25 -12.56
N SER A 80 -7.14 -3.36 -11.81
CA SER A 80 -8.49 -3.51 -12.38
C SER A 80 -9.22 -2.18 -12.55
N PHE A 81 -8.95 -1.21 -11.66
CA PHE A 81 -9.63 0.10 -11.67
C PHE A 81 -8.69 1.24 -12.03
N GLY A 82 -7.45 0.92 -12.40
CA GLY A 82 -6.47 1.90 -12.86
C GLY A 82 -6.86 2.52 -14.19
N THR A 83 -6.48 3.78 -14.39
CA THR A 83 -6.67 4.46 -15.68
C THR A 83 -5.35 5.05 -16.13
N GLU A 84 -5.08 4.94 -17.43
CA GLU A 84 -3.89 5.49 -18.06
C GLU A 84 -4.31 6.36 -19.25
N LYS A 85 -3.70 7.54 -19.37
CA LYS A 85 -3.86 8.41 -20.53
C LYS A 85 -2.50 8.88 -21.00
N ILE A 86 -2.25 8.75 -22.30
CA ILE A 86 -1.11 9.34 -22.99
C ILE A 86 -1.70 10.36 -23.94
N LEU A 87 -1.37 11.62 -23.76
CA LEU A 87 -1.85 12.70 -24.60
C LEU A 87 -0.78 13.76 -24.81
N THR A 88 -0.90 14.52 -25.88
CA THR A 88 -0.06 15.67 -26.14
C THR A 88 -0.76 16.91 -25.61
N MET A 89 -0.11 17.68 -24.75
CA MET A 89 -0.68 18.84 -24.07
C MET A 89 0.09 20.12 -24.40
N ARG A 90 -0.64 21.23 -24.52
CA ARG A 90 -0.13 22.60 -24.55
C ARG A 90 -0.42 23.30 -23.23
N ALA A 91 0.36 24.35 -22.93
CA ALA A 91 0.09 25.18 -21.76
C ALA A 91 -1.35 25.73 -21.81
N GLY A 92 -2.11 25.55 -20.73
CA GLY A 92 -3.53 25.87 -20.62
C GLY A 92 -4.46 24.66 -20.79
N ASP A 93 -4.00 23.57 -21.42
CA ASP A 93 -4.84 22.40 -21.66
C ASP A 93 -5.23 21.72 -20.35
N THR A 94 -6.47 21.23 -20.30
CA THR A 94 -7.02 20.50 -19.15
C THR A 94 -7.45 19.10 -19.56
N VAL A 95 -7.11 18.11 -18.75
CA VAL A 95 -7.49 16.72 -18.95
C VAL A 95 -8.20 16.17 -17.72
N GLU A 96 -9.27 15.42 -17.96
CA GLU A 96 -9.99 14.70 -16.92
C GLU A 96 -9.43 13.30 -16.75
N LEU A 97 -9.22 12.88 -15.50
CA LEU A 97 -8.76 11.55 -15.14
C LEU A 97 -9.44 11.10 -13.84
N SER A 98 -10.26 10.06 -13.92
CA SER A 98 -10.92 9.44 -12.77
C SER A 98 -11.70 10.41 -11.86
N GLY A 99 -12.42 11.37 -12.45
CA GLY A 99 -13.19 12.39 -11.72
C GLY A 99 -12.38 13.58 -11.22
N HIS A 100 -11.09 13.64 -11.52
CA HIS A 100 -10.22 14.79 -11.24
C HIS A 100 -9.83 15.49 -12.54
N ARG A 101 -9.46 16.78 -12.44
CA ARG A 101 -8.96 17.56 -13.57
C ARG A 101 -7.51 17.96 -13.33
N LEU A 102 -6.68 17.82 -14.35
CA LEU A 102 -5.32 18.35 -14.37
C LEU A 102 -5.21 19.38 -15.47
N ARG A 103 -4.77 20.59 -15.11
CA ARG A 103 -4.43 21.63 -16.07
C ARG A 103 -2.92 21.73 -16.20
N PHE A 104 -2.41 21.59 -17.43
CA PHE A 104 -0.99 21.79 -17.70
C PHE A 104 -0.69 23.29 -17.79
N GLU A 105 0.22 23.78 -16.95
CA GLU A 105 0.55 25.21 -16.89
C GLU A 105 1.70 25.59 -17.82
N GLY A 106 2.55 24.62 -18.19
CA GLY A 106 3.64 24.79 -19.14
C GLY A 106 4.94 24.12 -18.68
N LEU A 107 5.95 24.19 -19.55
CA LEU A 107 7.33 23.80 -19.26
C LEU A 107 8.13 25.02 -18.77
N TYR A 108 8.89 24.81 -17.70
CA TYR A 108 9.75 25.82 -17.10
C TYR A 108 11.18 25.28 -17.05
N PRO A 109 12.09 25.78 -17.90
CA PRO A 109 13.49 25.42 -17.84
C PRO A 109 14.11 25.87 -16.52
N ALA A 110 14.94 25.03 -15.92
CA ALA A 110 15.69 25.31 -14.71
C ALA A 110 17.06 24.64 -14.75
N GLN A 111 18.02 25.24 -14.05
CA GLN A 111 19.36 24.70 -13.91
C GLN A 111 19.55 24.11 -12.51
N GLY A 112 19.85 22.81 -12.45
CA GLY A 112 20.26 22.12 -11.23
C GLY A 112 21.79 22.15 -11.02
N PRO A 113 22.29 21.61 -9.89
CA PRO A 113 23.71 21.65 -9.55
C PRO A 113 24.62 20.94 -10.57
N ASN A 114 24.13 19.87 -11.19
CA ASN A 114 24.87 19.04 -12.16
C ASN A 114 23.99 18.53 -13.31
N TYR A 115 22.81 19.11 -13.50
CA TYR A 115 21.86 18.79 -14.56
C TYR A 115 21.13 20.05 -15.02
N SER A 116 20.68 20.08 -16.26
CA SER A 116 19.60 20.99 -16.69
C SER A 116 18.27 20.25 -16.59
N GLU A 117 17.17 20.96 -16.34
CA GLU A 117 15.86 20.34 -16.30
C GLU A 117 14.77 21.20 -16.96
N ASP A 118 13.82 20.52 -17.59
CA ASP A 118 12.58 21.11 -18.08
C ASP A 118 11.44 20.62 -17.19
N ARG A 119 10.90 21.51 -16.36
CA ARG A 119 9.89 21.18 -15.36
C ARG A 119 8.50 21.51 -15.88
N GLY A 120 7.69 20.49 -16.10
CA GLY A 120 6.27 20.62 -16.39
C GLY A 120 5.46 20.77 -15.11
N ARG A 121 4.68 21.85 -15.01
CA ARG A 121 3.79 22.13 -13.87
C ARG A 121 2.35 21.81 -14.21
N PHE A 122 1.65 21.18 -13.28
CA PHE A 122 0.26 20.80 -13.42
C PHE A 122 -0.55 21.25 -12.20
N LEU A 123 -1.63 21.99 -12.43
CA LEU A 123 -2.59 22.31 -11.39
C LEU A 123 -3.56 21.14 -11.21
N PHE A 124 -3.60 20.57 -10.01
CA PHE A 124 -4.50 19.48 -9.66
C PHE A 124 -5.81 20.04 -9.09
N ILE A 125 -6.91 19.77 -9.77
CA ILE A 125 -8.25 20.25 -9.42
C ILE A 125 -9.08 19.04 -8.96
N GLY A 126 -9.58 19.13 -7.73
CA GLY A 126 -10.40 18.10 -7.11
C GLY A 126 -11.75 17.93 -7.79
N ALA A 127 -12.45 16.84 -7.46
CA ALA A 127 -13.80 16.58 -7.97
C ALA A 127 -14.82 17.65 -7.51
N ASP A 128 -14.53 18.34 -6.41
CA ASP A 128 -15.28 19.49 -5.89
C ASP A 128 -15.02 20.79 -6.68
N GLY A 129 -14.18 20.75 -7.71
CA GLY A 129 -13.83 21.90 -8.54
C GLY A 129 -12.77 22.82 -7.94
N ASN A 130 -12.34 22.59 -6.70
CA ASN A 130 -11.33 23.40 -6.03
C ASN A 130 -9.91 22.94 -6.41
N ALA A 131 -8.98 23.90 -6.54
CA ALA A 131 -7.56 23.59 -6.69
C ALA A 131 -7.05 22.92 -5.40
N LYS A 132 -6.45 21.73 -5.53
CA LYS A 132 -5.94 20.89 -4.43
C LYS A 132 -4.40 20.87 -4.36
N GLY A 133 -3.75 21.70 -5.17
CA GLY A 133 -2.31 21.90 -5.20
C GLY A 133 -1.70 21.78 -6.60
N GLU A 134 -0.39 21.95 -6.66
CA GLU A 134 0.42 21.77 -7.86
C GLU A 134 1.13 20.41 -7.83
N ILE A 135 1.34 19.81 -8.99
CA ILE A 135 2.14 18.61 -9.19
C ILE A 135 3.12 18.91 -10.32
N SER A 136 4.40 18.60 -10.14
CA SER A 136 5.42 18.81 -11.16
C SER A 136 6.08 17.50 -11.59
N SER A 137 6.34 17.35 -12.89
CA SER A 137 7.28 16.36 -13.44
C SER A 137 8.40 17.10 -14.14
N ALA A 138 9.57 16.50 -14.25
CA ALA A 138 10.71 17.12 -14.92
C ALA A 138 11.45 16.12 -15.80
N LYS A 139 11.95 16.60 -16.94
CA LYS A 139 13.02 15.91 -17.69
C LYS A 139 14.35 16.53 -17.29
N ARG A 140 15.28 15.72 -16.83
CA ARG A 140 16.63 16.14 -16.42
C ARG A 140 17.66 15.61 -17.39
N PHE A 141 18.50 16.49 -17.91
CA PHE A 141 19.66 16.13 -18.73
C PHE A 141 20.95 16.28 -17.91
N TYR A 142 21.76 15.23 -17.89
CA TYR A 142 23.07 15.22 -17.21
C TYR A 142 24.19 15.31 -18.25
N PRO A 143 24.82 16.50 -18.44
CA PRO A 143 25.79 16.71 -19.52
C PRO A 143 27.01 15.80 -19.44
N VAL A 144 27.52 15.51 -18.23
CA VAL A 144 28.71 14.66 -18.05
C VAL A 144 28.44 13.21 -18.46
N ARG A 145 27.23 12.72 -18.23
CA ARG A 145 26.83 11.35 -18.53
C ARG A 145 26.12 11.20 -19.88
N GLN A 146 25.84 12.32 -20.56
CA GLN A 146 25.06 12.38 -21.81
C GLN A 146 23.76 11.55 -21.72
N MET A 147 23.06 11.68 -20.58
CA MET A 147 21.85 10.91 -20.31
C MET A 147 20.70 11.82 -19.87
N THR A 148 19.50 11.51 -20.35
CA THR A 148 18.25 12.14 -19.94
C THR A 148 17.47 11.20 -19.03
N THR A 149 16.96 11.72 -17.93
CA THR A 149 16.11 11.00 -16.97
C THR A 149 14.81 11.76 -16.76
N THR A 150 13.73 11.05 -16.45
CA THR A 150 12.42 11.67 -16.19
C THR A 150 12.05 11.50 -14.72
N GLU A 151 11.83 12.61 -14.03
CA GLU A 151 11.27 12.67 -12.69
C GLU A 151 9.75 12.68 -12.78
N SER A 152 9.11 11.66 -12.21
CA SER A 152 7.66 11.57 -12.17
C SER A 152 7.09 12.48 -11.09
N GLY A 153 6.04 13.23 -11.42
CA GLY A 153 5.21 13.87 -10.41
C GLY A 153 4.27 12.86 -9.77
N ILE A 154 4.16 12.90 -8.45
CA ILE A 154 3.34 11.97 -7.68
C ILE A 154 2.44 12.76 -6.75
N ARG A 155 1.15 12.44 -6.75
CA ARG A 155 0.18 13.00 -5.81
C ARG A 155 -0.65 11.88 -5.19
N THR A 156 -0.54 11.74 -3.87
CA THR A 156 -1.37 10.83 -3.09
C THR A 156 -2.69 11.50 -2.72
N VAL A 157 -3.80 10.79 -2.99
CA VAL A 157 -5.16 11.18 -2.66
C VAL A 157 -5.82 10.01 -1.93
N TRP A 158 -6.00 10.15 -0.61
CA TRP A 158 -6.45 9.05 0.25
C TRP A 158 -5.58 7.80 0.07
N PHE A 159 -6.17 6.71 -0.43
CA PHE A 159 -5.47 5.45 -0.67
C PHE A 159 -4.93 5.29 -2.10
N SER A 160 -5.22 6.26 -2.97
CA SER A 160 -4.90 6.24 -4.40
C SER A 160 -3.74 7.19 -4.71
N GLN A 161 -3.05 6.97 -5.83
CA GLN A 161 -2.02 7.89 -6.31
C GLN A 161 -2.21 8.23 -7.78
N LEU A 162 -1.94 9.49 -8.08
CA LEU A 162 -1.77 10.02 -9.42
C LEU A 162 -0.28 10.10 -9.74
N TYR A 163 0.12 9.53 -10.86
CA TYR A 163 1.46 9.63 -11.40
C TYR A 163 1.42 10.38 -12.72
N LEU A 164 2.42 11.21 -12.94
CA LEU A 164 2.57 11.94 -14.19
C LEU A 164 4.03 11.96 -14.62
N SER A 165 4.26 11.81 -15.92
CA SER A 165 5.59 11.75 -16.53
C SER A 165 5.59 12.50 -17.84
N LEU A 166 6.64 13.29 -18.06
CA LEU A 166 6.87 14.03 -19.30
C LEU A 166 7.59 13.15 -20.33
N GLY A 167 6.99 13.05 -21.51
CA GLY A 167 7.57 12.51 -22.72
C GLY A 167 8.25 13.60 -23.54
N ASP A 168 8.35 13.38 -24.84
CA ASP A 168 9.04 14.29 -25.75
C ASP A 168 8.24 15.56 -26.04
N GLU A 169 8.97 16.65 -26.27
CA GLU A 169 8.41 17.91 -26.72
C GLU A 169 8.27 17.86 -28.25
N GLY A 170 7.08 18.20 -28.75
CA GLY A 170 6.81 18.37 -30.16
C GLY A 170 7.36 19.68 -30.70
N ASN A 171 7.57 19.75 -32.01
CA ASN A 171 8.10 20.94 -32.68
C ASN A 171 7.20 22.20 -32.54
N ASP A 172 5.97 22.02 -32.07
CA ASP A 172 4.93 23.03 -31.93
C ASP A 172 4.74 23.52 -30.48
N GLY A 173 5.71 23.21 -29.60
CA GLY A 173 5.72 23.58 -28.18
C GLY A 173 4.76 22.74 -27.31
N SER A 174 4.22 21.67 -27.87
CA SER A 174 3.40 20.71 -27.12
C SER A 174 4.27 19.64 -26.46
N VAL A 175 3.82 19.01 -25.39
CA VAL A 175 4.56 17.95 -24.71
C VAL A 175 3.71 16.70 -24.55
N VAL A 176 4.29 15.53 -24.81
CA VAL A 176 3.63 14.26 -24.51
C VAL A 176 3.59 14.09 -22.99
N VAL A 177 2.40 13.91 -22.43
CA VAL A 177 2.18 13.67 -21.01
C VAL A 177 1.56 12.30 -20.83
N ARG A 178 2.17 11.48 -19.98
CA ARG A 178 1.61 10.20 -19.55
C ARG A 178 1.11 10.32 -18.12
N LEU A 179 -0.16 10.01 -17.92
CA LEU A 179 -0.87 10.13 -16.67
C LEU A 179 -1.38 8.75 -16.25
N TRP A 180 -1.20 8.42 -14.97
CA TRP A 180 -1.76 7.21 -14.38
C TRP A 180 -2.52 7.53 -13.11
N TRP A 181 -3.76 7.07 -13.05
CA TRP A 181 -4.50 6.95 -11.80
C TRP A 181 -4.41 5.52 -11.30
N LYS A 182 -3.87 5.32 -10.10
CA LYS A 182 -3.72 4.00 -9.47
C LYS A 182 -4.56 3.96 -8.18
N PRO A 183 -5.79 3.43 -8.22
CA PRO A 183 -6.63 3.29 -7.04
C PRO A 183 -6.04 2.35 -6.01
N LEU A 184 -6.18 2.70 -4.73
CA LEU A 184 -5.81 1.84 -3.59
C LEU A 184 -4.33 1.39 -3.53
N VAL A 185 -3.45 1.95 -4.37
CA VAL A 185 -2.05 1.54 -4.49
C VAL A 185 -1.28 1.66 -3.17
N THR A 186 -1.65 2.62 -2.31
CA THR A 186 -1.01 2.78 -1.00
C THR A 186 -1.27 1.61 -0.06
N LEU A 187 -2.36 0.84 -0.25
CA LEU A 187 -2.66 -0.35 0.54
C LEU A 187 -1.65 -1.48 0.29
N ILE A 188 -0.96 -1.48 -0.86
CA ILE A 188 0.12 -2.45 -1.13
C ILE A 188 1.22 -2.29 -0.08
N TRP A 189 1.67 -1.06 0.10
CA TRP A 189 2.71 -0.69 1.06
C TRP A 189 2.20 -0.74 2.51
N GLY A 190 1.00 -0.23 2.76
CA GLY A 190 0.36 -0.28 4.09
C GLY A 190 0.16 -1.71 4.57
N GLY A 191 -0.35 -2.60 3.70
CA GLY A 191 -0.50 -4.02 4.00
C GLY A 191 0.84 -4.71 4.28
N ALA A 192 1.90 -4.39 3.53
CA ALA A 192 3.24 -4.91 3.79
C ALA A 192 3.79 -4.49 5.17
N LEU A 193 3.58 -3.24 5.57
CA LEU A 193 3.94 -2.76 6.91
C LEU A 193 3.14 -3.46 8.00
N VAL A 194 1.85 -3.69 7.78
CA VAL A 194 0.99 -4.44 8.72
C VAL A 194 1.44 -5.90 8.84
N MET A 195 1.77 -6.56 7.72
CA MET A 195 2.32 -7.92 7.74
C MET A 195 3.64 -7.98 8.50
N MET A 196 4.53 -7.01 8.27
CA MET A 196 5.81 -6.89 8.97
C MET A 196 5.60 -6.72 10.48
N ALA A 197 4.66 -5.88 10.90
CA ALA A 197 4.28 -5.73 12.31
C ALA A 197 3.72 -7.04 12.90
N GLY A 198 2.91 -7.78 12.14
CA GLY A 198 2.42 -9.10 12.54
C GLY A 198 3.55 -10.12 12.73
N ALA A 199 4.50 -10.18 11.80
CA ALA A 199 5.68 -11.04 11.90
C ALA A 199 6.54 -10.68 13.12
N ALA A 200 6.82 -9.39 13.32
CA ALA A 200 7.56 -8.91 14.49
C ALA A 200 6.85 -9.27 15.81
N MET A 201 5.54 -9.09 15.87
CA MET A 201 4.73 -9.45 17.05
C MET A 201 4.76 -10.94 17.35
N SER A 202 4.73 -11.79 16.31
CA SER A 202 4.84 -13.24 16.45
C SER A 202 6.22 -13.66 17.01
N LEU A 203 7.30 -13.03 16.54
CA LEU A 203 8.67 -13.30 17.03
C LEU A 203 8.90 -12.85 18.50
N LEU A 204 8.11 -11.88 18.97
CA LEU A 204 8.12 -11.44 20.37
C LEU A 204 7.39 -12.43 21.29
N ASP A 205 6.67 -13.42 20.75
CA ASP A 205 6.07 -14.47 21.56
C ASP A 205 7.14 -15.48 22.03
N ARG A 206 7.38 -15.48 23.35
CA ARG A 206 8.37 -16.36 23.99
C ARG A 206 8.06 -17.85 23.76
N ARG A 207 6.81 -18.22 23.49
CA ARG A 207 6.39 -19.60 23.23
C ARG A 207 6.87 -20.13 21.87
N LEU A 208 7.09 -19.23 20.90
CA LEU A 208 7.54 -19.57 19.55
C LEU A 208 9.06 -19.42 19.36
N ARG A 209 9.79 -19.07 20.44
CA ARG A 209 11.26 -19.04 20.42
C ARG A 209 11.82 -20.47 20.44
N VAL A 210 11.77 -21.16 19.31
CA VAL A 210 12.48 -22.43 19.10
C VAL A 210 13.99 -22.12 19.11
N GLY A 211 14.73 -22.67 20.08
CA GLY A 211 16.19 -22.50 20.20
C GLY A 211 16.66 -21.48 21.24
N ALA A 212 15.78 -20.75 21.93
CA ALA A 212 16.20 -19.96 23.08
C ALA A 212 16.58 -20.92 24.24
N PRO A 213 17.79 -20.82 24.84
CA PRO A 213 18.20 -21.73 25.91
C PRO A 213 17.19 -21.67 27.05
N SER A 214 16.46 -22.79 27.23
CA SER A 214 15.65 -22.99 28.41
C SER A 214 16.59 -22.90 29.61
N ARG A 215 16.31 -21.98 30.54
CA ARG A 215 17.08 -21.88 31.78
C ARG A 215 16.91 -23.21 32.50
N ARG A 216 17.90 -24.11 32.36
CA ARG A 216 17.94 -25.41 33.02
C ARG A 216 17.68 -25.15 34.50
N ARG A 217 16.56 -25.67 35.02
CA ARG A 217 16.23 -25.55 36.44
C ARG A 217 17.41 -26.15 37.20
N LYS A 218 18.11 -25.34 37.99
CA LYS A 218 19.22 -25.81 38.83
C LYS A 218 18.65 -26.95 39.69
N PRO A 219 19.23 -28.17 39.68
CA PRO A 219 18.81 -29.21 40.60
C PRO A 219 18.83 -28.63 42.01
N ALA A 220 17.78 -28.87 42.79
CA ALA A 220 17.80 -28.51 44.20
C ALA A 220 18.99 -29.25 44.83
N ASP A 221 19.86 -28.51 45.54
CA ASP A 221 20.98 -29.11 46.25
C ASP A 221 20.41 -30.19 47.19
N ALA A 222 20.88 -31.44 47.02
CA ALA A 222 20.48 -32.54 47.87
C ALA A 222 20.86 -32.20 49.31
N ALA A 223 19.87 -32.18 50.20
CA ALA A 223 20.10 -31.90 51.62
C ALA A 223 21.12 -32.90 52.19
N PRO A 224 22.12 -32.45 52.98
CA PRO A 224 23.11 -33.34 53.56
C PRO A 224 22.40 -34.35 54.48
N ALA A 225 22.72 -35.62 54.30
CA ALA A 225 22.21 -36.69 55.14
C ALA A 225 22.60 -36.41 56.60
N ALA A 226 21.60 -36.34 57.48
CA ALA A 226 21.82 -36.23 58.91
C ALA A 226 22.57 -37.47 59.42
N SER A 227 23.76 -37.28 59.98
CA SER A 227 24.44 -38.30 60.77
C SER A 227 23.63 -38.55 62.05
N ALA A 228 23.08 -39.76 62.19
CA ALA A 228 22.46 -40.23 63.43
C ALA A 228 23.53 -40.46 64.52
N PRO A 229 23.17 -40.34 65.81
CA PRO A 229 24.09 -40.34 66.95
C PRO A 229 24.75 -41.71 67.22
#